data_AF-A0A933MQ98-F1
#
_entry.id   AF-A0A933MQ98-F1
#
_cell.length_a   1.000
_cell.length_b   1.000
_cell.length_c   1.000
_cell.angle_alpha   90.00
_cell.angle_beta   90.00
_cell.angle_gamma   90.00
#
_symmetry.space_group_name_H-M   'P 1'
#
loop_
_entity.id
_entity.type
_entity.pdbx_description
1 polymer ?
#
loop_
_entity_poly.entity_id
_entity_poly.type
_entity_poly.pdbx_seq_one_letter_code
_entity_poly.pdbx_strand_id
1 'polypeptide(L)'
;MEDVKRNRNVQCDLPPEKVNPGPYPYTFQVTRSGEYYLLVSLVLSSSETSGANRLEIVLDDSSIKTYAVGESTGEPDRLEIMPENPAVIQVGHLDEGSHTLEFRADAPEKCCIIHWGVANETAINEFWQRRSRWLERPL
;
A
#
# COMPACT_ATOMS: atom_id res chain seq x y z
N MET A 1 1.36 -34.30 0.18
CA MET A 1 1.36 -33.23 1.20
C MET A 1 2.36 -32.16 0.76
N GLU A 2 2.14 -31.57 -0.42
CA GLU A 2 3.04 -30.59 -1.05
C GLU A 2 2.35 -29.26 -1.36
N ASP A 3 1.01 -29.22 -1.39
CA ASP A 3 0.23 -28.00 -1.68
C ASP A 3 0.26 -26.94 -0.56
N VAL A 4 0.64 -27.32 0.66
CA VAL A 4 0.68 -26.38 1.81
C VAL A 4 1.89 -25.43 1.74
N LYS A 5 2.92 -25.75 0.95
CA LYS A 5 4.11 -24.90 0.80
C LYS A 5 4.02 -23.85 -0.31
N ARG A 6 3.07 -23.97 -1.25
CA ARG A 6 2.93 -23.03 -2.39
C ARG A 6 2.03 -21.81 -2.14
N ASN A 7 1.25 -21.80 -1.06
CA ASN A 7 0.30 -20.72 -0.75
C ASN A 7 0.86 -19.56 0.09
N ARG A 8 2.18 -19.44 0.24
CA ARG A 8 2.84 -18.45 1.10
C ARG A 8 3.35 -17.20 0.38
N ASN A 9 2.77 -16.84 -0.77
CA ASN A 9 3.21 -15.66 -1.49
C ASN A 9 2.39 -14.46 -1.04
N VAL A 10 2.82 -13.81 0.03
CA VAL A 10 2.72 -12.35 0.08
C VAL A 10 3.64 -11.88 -1.05
N GLN A 11 3.09 -11.33 -2.14
CA GLN A 11 3.89 -10.62 -3.14
C GLN A 11 4.32 -9.26 -2.55
N CYS A 12 5.09 -9.31 -1.46
CA CYS A 12 5.93 -8.22 -0.99
C CYS A 12 7.28 -8.40 -1.68
N ASP A 13 7.29 -8.26 -3.01
CA ASP A 13 8.50 -8.37 -3.82
C ASP A 13 9.02 -7.00 -4.25
N LEU A 14 8.77 -5.97 -3.43
CA LEU A 14 9.58 -4.76 -3.49
C LEU A 14 10.56 -4.75 -2.32
N PRO A 15 11.87 -4.64 -2.60
CA PRO A 15 12.84 -4.26 -1.59
C PRO A 15 12.35 -3.02 -0.83
N PRO A 16 12.75 -2.83 0.44
CA PRO A 16 12.46 -1.63 1.24
C PRO A 16 13.11 -0.34 0.69
N GLU A 17 13.47 -0.32 -0.59
CA GLU A 17 13.96 0.87 -1.27
C GLU A 17 12.76 1.77 -1.57
N LYS A 18 12.90 3.03 -1.18
CA LYS A 18 11.87 4.07 -1.28
C LYS A 18 11.16 4.02 -2.63
N VAL A 19 9.85 3.82 -2.59
CA VAL A 19 9.00 3.88 -3.78
C VAL A 19 8.66 5.35 -4.02
N ASN A 20 9.22 5.92 -5.08
CA ASN A 20 8.88 7.27 -5.51
C ASN A 20 7.48 7.25 -6.14
N PRO A 21 6.49 7.97 -5.58
CA PRO A 21 5.19 8.13 -6.21
C PRO A 21 5.36 8.75 -7.60
N GLY A 22 4.58 8.30 -8.56
CA GLY A 22 4.72 8.68 -9.96
C GLY A 22 3.80 7.82 -10.82
N PRO A 23 3.53 8.21 -12.08
CA PRO A 23 2.56 7.54 -12.95
C PRO A 23 3.05 6.17 -13.47
N TYR A 24 4.07 5.58 -12.84
CA TYR A 24 4.65 4.33 -13.29
C TYR A 24 3.89 3.15 -12.66
N PRO A 25 3.30 2.26 -13.46
CA PRO A 25 2.56 1.13 -12.94
C PRO A 25 3.50 0.05 -12.39
N TYR A 26 3.14 -0.46 -11.22
CA TYR A 26 3.70 -1.67 -10.63
C TYR A 26 2.85 -2.86 -11.10
N THR A 27 3.45 -3.73 -11.90
CA THR A 27 2.77 -4.95 -12.39
C THR A 27 2.97 -6.09 -11.41
N PHE A 28 1.89 -6.80 -11.06
CA PHE A 28 1.95 -8.01 -10.22
C PHE A 28 1.07 -9.12 -10.80
N GLN A 29 1.29 -10.35 -10.33
CA GLN A 29 0.64 -11.55 -10.87
C GLN A 29 -0.22 -12.22 -9.79
N VAL A 30 -1.52 -12.25 -10.02
CA VAL A 30 -2.50 -12.98 -9.21
C VAL A 30 -2.57 -14.41 -9.73
N THR A 31 -2.24 -15.39 -8.88
CA THR A 31 -2.19 -16.80 -9.26
C THR A 31 -3.51 -17.56 -9.01
N ARG A 32 -4.52 -16.88 -8.47
CA ARG A 32 -5.84 -17.46 -8.21
C ARG A 32 -6.88 -16.35 -8.07
N SER A 33 -8.01 -16.46 -8.76
CA SER A 33 -9.10 -15.51 -8.57
C SER A 33 -9.63 -15.50 -7.13
N GLY A 34 -9.93 -14.33 -6.59
CA GLY A 34 -10.44 -14.19 -5.23
C GLY A 34 -10.44 -12.75 -4.70
N GLU A 35 -10.78 -12.59 -3.42
CA GLU A 35 -10.70 -11.30 -2.73
C GLU A 35 -9.25 -10.96 -2.36
N TYR A 36 -8.84 -9.76 -2.73
CA TYR A 36 -7.51 -9.21 -2.44
C TYR A 36 -7.60 -7.88 -1.70
N TYR A 37 -6.49 -7.54 -1.07
CA TYR A 37 -6.32 -6.30 -0.35
C TYR A 37 -4.89 -5.78 -0.57
N LEU A 38 -4.76 -4.47 -0.47
CA LEU A 38 -3.51 -3.75 -0.51
C LEU A 38 -3.11 -3.35 0.91
N LEU A 39 -1.90 -3.71 1.31
CA LEU A 39 -1.22 -3.11 2.44
C LEU A 39 -0.40 -1.93 1.93
N VAL A 40 -0.52 -0.78 2.57
CA VAL A 40 0.26 0.41 2.20
C VAL A 40 0.73 1.18 3.44
N SER A 41 2.00 1.58 3.42
CA SER A 41 2.62 2.50 4.36
C SER A 41 3.17 3.66 3.57
N LEU A 42 2.87 4.88 4.02
CA LEU A 42 3.17 6.09 3.28
C LEU A 42 3.34 7.29 4.19
N VAL A 43 3.99 8.30 3.63
CA VAL A 43 4.05 9.65 4.16
C VAL A 43 3.52 10.58 3.09
N LEU A 44 2.59 11.46 3.45
CA LEU A 44 2.07 12.51 2.60
C LEU A 44 2.11 13.82 3.39
N SER A 45 2.99 14.74 3.01
CA SER A 45 3.06 16.07 3.63
C SER A 45 2.21 17.06 2.83
N SER A 46 1.79 18.14 3.46
CA SER A 46 1.23 19.32 2.79
C SER A 46 2.30 20.02 1.93
N SER A 47 1.84 20.87 1.00
CA SER A 47 2.69 21.69 0.15
C SER A 47 2.45 23.16 0.48
N GLU A 48 3.53 23.93 0.59
CA GLU A 48 3.49 25.39 0.79
C GLU A 48 3.03 26.12 -0.48
N THR A 49 3.13 25.48 -1.66
CA THR A 49 2.89 26.10 -2.97
C THR A 49 1.58 25.66 -3.62
N SER A 50 1.05 24.50 -3.24
CA SER A 50 -0.19 23.94 -3.77
C SER A 50 -1.03 23.44 -2.60
N GLY A 51 -1.99 24.26 -2.16
CA GLY A 51 -2.93 23.87 -1.13
C GLY A 51 -3.48 22.46 -1.37
N ALA A 52 -3.58 21.69 -0.30
CA ALA A 52 -3.93 20.26 -0.27
C ALA A 52 -3.10 19.34 -1.20
N ASN A 53 -2.34 18.41 -0.60
CA ASN A 53 -1.67 17.35 -1.34
C ASN A 53 -2.50 16.07 -1.33
N ARG A 54 -2.54 15.38 -2.47
CA ARG A 54 -3.31 14.16 -2.65
C ARG A 54 -2.46 13.04 -3.25
N LEU A 55 -2.73 11.83 -2.78
CA LEU A 55 -2.26 10.57 -3.35
C LEU A 55 -3.47 9.72 -3.71
N GLU A 56 -3.56 9.35 -4.98
CA GLU A 56 -4.52 8.40 -5.51
C GLU A 56 -3.86 7.05 -5.77
N ILE A 57 -4.52 5.97 -5.34
CA ILE A 57 -4.12 4.59 -5.57
C ILE A 57 -5.07 4.02 -6.62
N VAL A 58 -4.49 3.59 -7.74
CA VAL A 58 -5.23 3.12 -8.92
C VAL A 58 -4.85 1.67 -9.18
N LEU A 59 -5.84 0.82 -9.41
CA LEU A 59 -5.67 -0.56 -9.81
C LEU A 59 -6.41 -0.81 -11.11
N ASP A 60 -5.72 -1.32 -12.13
CA ASP A 60 -6.27 -1.59 -13.47
C ASP A 60 -7.13 -0.41 -13.97
N ASP A 61 -6.52 0.77 -13.98
CA ASP A 61 -7.13 2.05 -14.35
C ASP A 61 -8.30 2.54 -13.48
N SER A 62 -8.60 1.84 -12.38
CA SER A 62 -9.68 2.19 -11.45
C SER A 62 -9.16 2.70 -10.12
N SER A 63 -9.63 3.87 -9.68
CA SER A 63 -9.27 4.44 -8.38
C SER A 63 -9.89 3.64 -7.24
N ILE A 64 -9.05 3.10 -6.35
CA ILE A 64 -9.47 2.26 -5.22
C ILE A 64 -9.34 2.98 -3.87
N LYS A 65 -8.46 3.98 -3.77
CA LYS A 65 -8.29 4.78 -2.55
C LYS A 65 -7.67 6.13 -2.85
N THR A 66 -8.09 7.14 -2.10
CA THR A 66 -7.46 8.47 -2.10
C THR A 66 -7.09 8.87 -0.68
N TYR A 67 -5.88 9.38 -0.52
CA TYR A 67 -5.40 10.06 0.67
C TYR A 67 -5.18 11.54 0.36
N ALA A 68 -5.52 12.43 1.28
CA ALA A 68 -5.30 13.86 1.13
C ALA A 68 -4.91 14.49 2.47
N VAL A 69 -4.04 15.49 2.41
CA VAL A 69 -3.69 16.36 3.54
C VAL A 69 -3.93 17.79 3.09
N GLY A 70 -4.85 18.49 3.76
CA GLY A 70 -5.23 19.87 3.45
C GLY A 70 -4.24 20.91 3.98
N GLU A 71 -4.47 22.18 3.65
CA GLU A 71 -3.84 23.30 4.36
C GLU A 71 -4.38 23.33 5.79
N SER A 72 -3.49 23.34 6.77
CA SER A 72 -3.87 23.33 8.18
C SER A 72 -3.38 24.57 8.90
N THR A 73 -4.26 25.20 9.68
CA THR A 73 -3.94 26.24 10.66
C THR A 73 -3.75 25.67 12.08
N GLY A 74 -3.65 24.34 12.26
CA GLY A 74 -3.44 23.75 13.60
C GLY A 74 -3.44 22.21 13.76
N GLU A 75 -4.01 21.44 12.82
CA GLU A 75 -3.90 19.97 12.72
C GLU A 75 -2.70 19.50 11.88
N PRO A 76 -2.24 18.23 11.96
CA PRO A 76 -0.97 17.82 11.37
C PRO A 76 -0.92 18.09 9.87
N ASP A 77 0.12 18.82 9.48
CA ASP A 77 0.52 19.19 8.12
C ASP A 77 0.99 17.99 7.29
N ARG A 78 0.82 16.77 7.81
CA ARG A 78 1.35 15.52 7.27
C ARG A 78 0.51 14.32 7.73
N LEU A 79 0.25 13.41 6.81
CA LEU A 79 -0.28 12.07 7.04
C LEU A 79 0.86 11.06 7.08
N GLU A 80 0.89 10.25 8.12
CA GLU A 80 1.89 9.20 8.33
C GLU A 80 1.20 7.86 8.58
N ILE A 81 1.42 6.91 7.68
CA ILE A 81 0.99 5.51 7.79
C ILE A 81 2.25 4.66 7.84
N MET A 82 2.63 4.21 9.02
CA MET A 82 3.94 3.59 9.23
C MET A 82 3.94 2.09 8.90
N PRO A 83 5.10 1.47 8.61
CA PRO A 83 5.22 0.02 8.39
C PRO A 83 4.78 -0.83 9.59
N GLU A 84 4.89 -0.29 10.80
CA GLU A 84 4.41 -0.94 12.02
C GLU A 84 2.90 -0.83 12.17
N ASN A 85 2.22 -0.08 11.31
CA ASN A 85 0.76 -0.03 11.15
C ASN A 85 0.30 0.40 9.74
N PRO A 86 0.54 -0.43 8.70
CA PRO A 86 0.07 -0.18 7.35
C PRO A 86 -1.46 -0.06 7.31
N ALA A 87 -1.92 0.80 6.41
CA ALA A 87 -3.31 0.81 6.01
C ALA A 87 -3.62 -0.46 5.20
N VAL A 88 -4.79 -1.02 5.45
CA VAL A 88 -5.35 -2.13 4.69
C VAL A 88 -6.49 -1.60 3.86
N ILE A 89 -6.36 -1.71 2.55
CA ILE A 89 -7.35 -1.24 1.58
C ILE A 89 -7.92 -2.48 0.91
N GLN A 90 -9.24 -2.66 0.98
CA GLN A 90 -9.88 -3.70 0.20
C GLN A 90 -9.78 -3.34 -1.28
N VAL A 91 -9.16 -4.23 -2.05
CA VAL A 91 -9.04 -4.10 -3.50
C VAL A 91 -10.27 -4.68 -4.18
N GLY A 92 -10.81 -5.77 -3.63
CA GLY A 92 -11.97 -6.48 -4.16
C GLY A 92 -11.57 -7.77 -4.87
N HIS A 93 -12.48 -8.29 -5.70
CA HIS A 93 -12.25 -9.51 -6.46
C HIS A 93 -11.27 -9.26 -7.62
N LEU A 94 -10.16 -9.98 -7.65
CA LEU A 94 -9.24 -10.02 -8.78
C LEU A 94 -9.29 -11.39 -9.43
N ASP A 95 -9.19 -11.41 -10.76
CA ASP A 95 -9.07 -12.64 -11.52
C ASP A 95 -7.63 -13.15 -11.54
N GLU A 96 -7.44 -14.43 -11.86
CA GLU A 96 -6.10 -14.96 -12.13
C GLU A 96 -5.50 -14.26 -13.35
N GLY A 97 -4.32 -13.63 -13.18
CA GLY A 97 -3.65 -12.91 -14.25
C GLY A 97 -2.75 -11.77 -13.78
N SER A 98 -2.39 -10.93 -14.75
CA SER A 98 -1.56 -9.74 -14.54
C SER A 98 -2.43 -8.55 -14.17
N HIS A 99 -2.03 -7.83 -13.13
CA HIS A 99 -2.68 -6.60 -12.68
C HIS A 99 -1.68 -5.47 -12.53
N THR A 100 -2.18 -4.24 -12.58
CA THR A 100 -1.38 -3.01 -12.54
C THR A 100 -1.81 -2.12 -11.39
N LEU A 101 -0.86 -1.68 -10.58
CA LEU A 101 -1.07 -0.77 -9.45
C LEU A 101 -0.28 0.53 -9.67
N GLU A 102 -0.91 1.68 -9.49
CA GLU A 102 -0.28 2.99 -9.63
C GLU A 102 -0.51 3.86 -8.39
N PHE A 103 0.49 4.70 -8.09
CA PHE A 103 0.45 5.69 -7.02
C PHE A 103 0.58 7.09 -7.63
N ARG A 104 -0.56 7.74 -7.87
CA ARG A 104 -0.64 9.06 -8.52
C ARG A 104 -0.69 10.16 -7.45
N ALA A 105 0.42 10.86 -7.27
CA ALA A 105 0.49 11.98 -6.34
C ALA A 105 0.43 13.32 -7.11
N ASP A 106 -0.34 14.28 -6.59
CA ASP A 106 -0.41 15.64 -7.18
C ASP A 106 0.94 16.38 -6.97
N ALA A 107 1.64 16.09 -5.86
CA ALA A 107 2.98 16.58 -5.54
C ALA A 107 3.89 15.40 -5.15
N PRO A 108 4.47 14.66 -6.11
CA PRO A 108 5.27 13.46 -5.87
C PRO A 108 6.43 13.66 -4.89
N GLU A 109 7.05 14.84 -4.87
CA GLU A 109 8.15 15.20 -3.97
C GLU A 109 7.72 15.37 -2.50
N LYS A 110 6.42 15.47 -2.25
CA LYS A 110 5.81 15.57 -0.90
C LYS A 110 5.16 14.27 -0.47
N CYS A 111 5.25 13.21 -1.27
CA CYS A 111 4.73 11.90 -0.97
C CYS A 111 5.85 10.86 -1.02
N CYS A 112 5.80 9.89 -0.11
CA CYS A 112 6.72 8.77 -0.09
C CYS A 112 5.93 7.51 0.24
N ILE A 113 5.98 6.51 -0.64
CA ILE A 113 5.48 5.17 -0.30
C ILE A 113 6.64 4.41 0.35
N ILE A 114 6.46 4.05 1.62
CA ILE A 114 7.49 3.38 2.42
C ILE A 114 7.45 1.88 2.15
N HIS A 115 6.25 1.31 2.07
CA HIS A 115 6.03 -0.11 1.86
C HIS A 115 4.66 -0.33 1.24
N TRP A 116 4.55 -1.28 0.32
CA TRP A 116 3.25 -1.77 -0.13
C TRP A 116 3.32 -3.24 -0.52
N GLY A 117 2.17 -3.91 -0.52
CA GLY A 117 2.03 -5.28 -0.98
C GLY A 117 0.57 -5.67 -1.20
N VAL A 118 0.31 -6.50 -2.20
CA VAL A 118 -1.03 -7.04 -2.48
C VAL A 118 -1.09 -8.49 -1.98
N ALA A 119 -2.14 -8.81 -1.24
CA ALA A 119 -2.28 -10.11 -0.61
C ALA A 119 -3.76 -10.53 -0.53
N ASN A 120 -4.00 -11.83 -0.59
CA ASN A 120 -5.30 -12.40 -0.30
C ASN A 120 -5.59 -12.40 1.21
N GLU A 121 -6.85 -12.67 1.57
CA GLU A 121 -7.30 -12.69 2.97
C GLU A 121 -6.43 -13.60 3.87
N THR A 122 -6.10 -14.80 3.40
CA THR A 122 -5.27 -15.76 4.16
C THR A 122 -3.89 -15.18 4.47
N ALA A 123 -3.22 -14.62 3.47
CA ALA A 123 -1.88 -14.04 3.63
C ALA A 123 -1.89 -12.81 4.55
N ILE A 124 -2.98 -12.04 4.55
CA ILE A 124 -3.18 -10.92 5.46
C ILE A 124 -3.40 -11.39 6.89
N ASN A 125 -4.27 -12.37 7.09
CA ASN A 125 -4.50 -12.96 8.40
C ASN A 125 -3.20 -13.54 8.97
N GLU A 126 -2.38 -14.20 8.15
CA GLU A 126 -1.05 -14.67 8.54
C GLU A 126 -0.09 -13.51 8.89
N PHE A 127 -0.08 -12.44 8.10
CA PHE A 127 0.73 -11.24 8.37
C PHE A 127 0.42 -10.67 9.77
N TRP A 128 -0.87 -10.51 10.10
CA TRP A 128 -1.31 -9.99 11.40
C TRP A 128 -0.98 -10.92 12.56
N GLN A 129 -1.15 -12.23 12.39
CA GLN A 129 -0.80 -13.22 13.42
C GLN A 129 0.71 -13.27 13.71
N ARG A 130 1.56 -13.11 12.70
CA ARG A 130 3.02 -13.08 12.87
C ARG A 130 3.51 -11.76 13.46
N ARG A 131 2.76 -10.67 13.25
CA ARG A 131 3.11 -9.32 13.72
C ARG A 131 2.96 -9.11 15.22
N SER A 132 2.15 -9.91 15.93
CA SER A 132 2.06 -9.83 17.40
C SER A 132 3.44 -9.89 18.08
N ARG A 133 4.41 -10.62 17.52
CA ARG A 133 5.77 -10.73 18.06
C ARG A 133 6.73 -9.61 17.63
N TRP A 134 6.38 -8.80 16.64
CA TRP A 134 7.20 -7.69 16.16
C TRP A 134 6.92 -6.41 16.95
N LEU A 135 5.67 -6.22 17.39
CA LEU A 135 5.27 -5.11 18.28
C LEU A 135 5.83 -5.25 19.71
N GLU A 136 6.27 -6.44 20.10
CA GLU A 136 6.88 -6.73 21.42
C GLU A 136 8.40 -6.48 21.46
N ARG A 137 9.02 -6.09 20.34
CA ARG A 137 10.45 -5.76 20.33
C ARG A 137 10.65 -4.28 20.69
N PRO A 138 11.48 -3.96 21.69
CA PRO A 138 11.79 -2.56 22.00
C PRO A 138 12.53 -1.94 20.81
N LEU A 139 12.16 -0.68 20.50
CA LEU A 139 12.83 0.17 19.52
C LEU A 139 14.29 0.42 19.90
#